data_AF-A0AAE1QXL0-F1
#
_entry.id   AF-A0AAE1QXL0-F1
#
_cell.length_a   1.000
_cell.length_b   1.000
_cell.length_c   1.000
_cell.angle_alpha   90.00
_cell.angle_beta   90.00
_cell.angle_gamma   90.00
#
_symmetry.space_group_name_H-M   'P 1'
#
loop_
_entity.id
_entity.type
_entity.pdbx_description
1 polymer ?
#
loop_
_entity_poly.entity_id
_entity_poly.type
_entity_poly.pdbx_seq_one_letter_code
_entity_poly.pdbx_strand_id
1 'polypeptide(L)'
;MDLAPQIPEIMMVSGIPSKMKIWWEDFDIGSKLAIKRRLGCLMSLLEITPDKHMIRALIRFWDPDRVVFKFKDFELTPTLEEISYFTNLQYQGRGQIIPHSQSGKKFLRYLGLKNTKELRCFDNNWDSLDYLYESYGRRDGYEFFKKEFYGTTAHWRARRPIVCVVTLLGTLVFPLEYEKISICICVVARAVLKELTAHNSPWLP
;
A
#
# COMPACT_ATOMS: atom_id res chain seq x y z
N MET A 1 0.09 -28.30 34.73
CA MET A 1 -0.91 -28.13 33.66
C MET A 1 -0.42 -26.99 32.81
N ASP A 2 0.20 -27.30 31.67
CA ASP A 2 0.55 -26.26 30.70
C ASP A 2 -0.75 -25.74 30.10
N LEU A 3 -1.14 -24.52 30.50
CA LEU A 3 -2.16 -23.77 29.79
C LEU A 3 -1.63 -23.60 28.36
N ALA A 4 -2.25 -24.29 27.41
CA ALA A 4 -1.94 -24.09 26.01
C ALA A 4 -1.91 -22.57 25.75
N PRO A 5 -0.81 -22.03 25.16
CA PRO A 5 -0.67 -20.59 25.01
C PRO A 5 -1.92 -20.06 24.29
N GLN A 6 -2.59 -19.09 24.92
CA GLN A 6 -3.75 -18.44 24.32
C GLN A 6 -3.29 -17.87 22.99
N ILE A 7 -3.82 -18.44 21.89
CA ILE A 7 -3.51 -17.97 20.55
C ILE A 7 -4.15 -16.57 20.44
N PRO A 8 -3.35 -15.52 20.22
CA PRO A 8 -3.87 -14.15 20.15
C PRO A 8 -4.93 -14.04 19.05
N GLU A 9 -5.94 -13.20 19.29
CA GLU A 9 -6.93 -12.85 18.28
C GLU A 9 -6.25 -12.06 17.17
N ILE A 10 -6.29 -12.61 15.95
CA ILE A 10 -5.51 -12.08 14.82
C ILE A 10 -6.37 -11.08 14.05
N MET A 11 -6.01 -9.80 14.08
CA MET A 11 -6.69 -8.71 13.37
C MET A 11 -6.31 -8.67 11.87
N MET A 12 -6.48 -9.78 11.15
CA MET A 12 -6.01 -9.94 9.76
C MET A 12 -6.64 -8.96 8.76
N VAL A 13 -5.91 -8.65 7.68
CA VAL A 13 -6.52 -8.24 6.41
C VAL A 13 -7.47 -9.38 5.99
N SER A 14 -8.76 -9.17 6.24
CA SER A 14 -9.81 -10.16 6.00
C SER A 14 -10.01 -10.46 4.51
N GLY A 15 -9.43 -9.62 3.65
CA GLY A 15 -9.34 -9.81 2.21
C GLY A 15 -8.73 -8.60 1.53
N ILE A 16 -8.38 -8.77 0.27
CA ILE A 16 -7.94 -7.66 -0.58
C ILE A 16 -9.06 -6.62 -0.69
N PRO A 17 -8.79 -5.32 -0.44
CA PRO A 17 -9.82 -4.29 -0.54
C PRO A 17 -10.49 -4.31 -1.92
N SER A 18 -11.81 -4.40 -1.94
CA SER A 18 -12.59 -4.49 -3.20
C SER A 18 -12.33 -3.30 -4.12
N LYS A 19 -12.16 -2.10 -3.54
CA LYS A 19 -11.76 -0.88 -4.24
C LYS A 19 -10.46 -1.05 -5.04
N MET A 20 -9.48 -1.78 -4.51
CA MET A 20 -8.23 -2.06 -5.25
C MET A 20 -8.46 -3.00 -6.43
N LYS A 21 -9.30 -4.04 -6.27
CA LYS A 21 -9.67 -4.93 -7.37
C LYS A 21 -10.42 -4.19 -8.47
N ILE A 22 -11.42 -3.38 -8.10
CA ILE A 22 -12.21 -2.60 -9.04
C ILE A 22 -11.33 -1.60 -9.78
N TRP A 23 -10.49 -0.85 -9.06
CA TRP A 23 -9.57 0.10 -9.67
C TRP A 23 -8.60 -0.60 -10.64
N TRP A 24 -8.03 -1.73 -10.23
CA TRP A 24 -7.17 -2.51 -11.11
C TRP A 24 -7.87 -2.94 -12.39
N GLU A 25 -9.10 -3.45 -12.28
CA GLU A 25 -9.86 -3.91 -13.45
C GLU A 25 -10.23 -2.78 -14.42
N ASP A 26 -10.35 -1.57 -13.91
CA ASP A 26 -10.76 -0.40 -14.65
C ASP A 26 -9.66 0.20 -15.55
N PHE A 27 -8.42 -0.26 -15.41
CA PHE A 27 -7.32 0.15 -16.28
C PHE A 27 -7.40 -0.53 -17.66
N ASP A 28 -7.01 0.23 -18.68
CA ASP A 28 -6.75 -0.31 -20.01
C ASP A 28 -5.56 -1.28 -19.98
N ILE A 29 -5.48 -2.13 -21.02
CA ILE A 29 -4.45 -3.16 -21.16
C ILE A 29 -3.04 -2.56 -21.11
N GLY A 30 -2.84 -1.39 -21.73
CA GLY A 30 -1.54 -0.71 -21.75
C GLY A 30 -1.08 -0.30 -20.35
N SER A 31 -1.97 0.33 -19.58
CA SER A 31 -1.72 0.71 -18.19
C SER A 31 -1.46 -0.52 -17.31
N LYS A 32 -2.26 -1.59 -17.44
CA LYS A 32 -2.04 -2.86 -16.71
C LYS A 32 -0.68 -3.47 -17.02
N LEU A 33 -0.29 -3.53 -18.29
CA LEU A 33 1.03 -4.04 -18.71
C LEU A 33 2.18 -3.18 -18.18
N ALA A 34 2.03 -1.86 -18.21
CA ALA A 34 3.03 -0.93 -17.70
C ALA A 34 3.28 -1.13 -16.20
N ILE A 35 2.21 -1.30 -15.40
CA ILE A 35 2.31 -1.60 -13.97
C ILE A 35 2.90 -2.99 -13.75
N LYS A 36 2.39 -4.03 -14.43
CA LYS A 36 2.90 -5.42 -14.30
C LYS A 36 4.38 -5.52 -14.65
N ARG A 37 4.87 -4.77 -15.64
CA ARG A 37 6.30 -4.77 -16.00
C ARG A 37 7.20 -4.30 -14.85
N ARG A 38 6.69 -3.43 -13.97
CA ARG A 38 7.44 -2.86 -12.84
C ARG A 38 7.25 -3.65 -11.55
N LEU A 39 6.02 -4.08 -11.30
CA LEU A 39 5.65 -4.79 -10.08
C LEU A 39 5.79 -6.31 -10.18
N GLY A 40 5.86 -6.85 -11.40
CA GLY A 40 6.00 -8.29 -11.63
C GLY A 40 4.94 -9.09 -10.88
N CYS A 41 5.41 -10.10 -10.15
CA CYS A 41 4.56 -10.98 -9.36
C CYS A 41 3.86 -10.28 -8.19
N LEU A 42 4.27 -9.08 -7.77
CA LEU A 42 3.60 -8.36 -6.68
C LEU A 42 2.13 -8.08 -7.00
N MET A 43 1.77 -8.00 -8.28
CA MET A 43 0.38 -7.85 -8.70
C MET A 43 -0.50 -9.06 -8.36
N SER A 44 0.08 -10.25 -8.19
CA SER A 44 -0.69 -11.45 -7.80
C SER A 44 -1.28 -11.32 -6.40
N LEU A 45 -0.79 -10.39 -5.57
CA LEU A 45 -1.38 -10.09 -4.27
C LEU A 45 -2.87 -9.73 -4.38
N LEU A 46 -3.30 -9.10 -5.48
CA LEU A 46 -4.72 -8.77 -5.69
C LEU A 46 -5.62 -10.01 -5.84
N GLU A 47 -5.05 -11.16 -6.14
CA GLU A 47 -5.76 -12.41 -6.40
C GLU A 47 -5.73 -13.37 -5.20
N ILE A 48 -4.93 -13.06 -4.17
CA ILE A 48 -4.80 -13.90 -2.98
C ILE A 48 -6.08 -13.83 -2.15
N THR A 49 -6.52 -14.99 -1.69
CA THR A 49 -7.52 -15.12 -0.63
C THR A 49 -6.78 -15.50 0.65
N PRO A 50 -6.67 -14.59 1.64
CA PRO A 50 -6.01 -14.92 2.91
C PRO A 50 -6.71 -16.08 3.61
N ASP A 51 -5.95 -17.09 4.01
CA ASP A 51 -6.46 -18.20 4.82
C ASP A 51 -6.12 -17.98 6.30
N LYS A 52 -7.14 -17.58 7.06
CA LYS A 52 -7.04 -17.37 8.51
C LYS A 52 -6.59 -18.61 9.28
N HIS A 53 -6.94 -19.80 8.82
CA HIS A 53 -6.58 -21.06 9.48
C HIS A 53 -5.10 -21.35 9.26
N MET A 54 -4.60 -21.13 8.04
CA MET A 54 -3.18 -21.26 7.73
C MET A 54 -2.36 -20.27 8.55
N ILE A 55 -2.72 -18.99 8.58
CA ILE A 55 -2.00 -17.97 9.36
C ILE A 55 -2.00 -18.30 10.85
N ARG A 56 -3.14 -18.74 11.39
CA ARG A 56 -3.23 -19.20 12.78
C ARG A 56 -2.35 -20.43 13.06
N ALA A 57 -2.18 -21.33 12.09
CA ALA A 57 -1.28 -22.46 12.21
C ALA A 57 0.20 -22.01 12.19
N LEU A 58 0.56 -21.03 11.34
CA LEU A 58 1.91 -20.46 11.27
C LEU A 58 2.37 -19.86 12.61
N ILE A 59 1.47 -19.19 13.33
CA ILE A 59 1.77 -18.58 14.65
C ILE A 59 2.35 -19.59 15.64
N ARG A 60 1.98 -20.87 15.56
CA ARG A 60 2.52 -21.92 16.45
C ARG A 60 4.03 -22.13 16.26
N PHE A 61 4.58 -21.70 15.14
CA PHE A 61 5.99 -21.81 14.79
C PHE A 61 6.76 -20.50 15.03
N TRP A 62 6.16 -19.51 15.70
CA TRP A 62 6.79 -18.23 15.97
C TRP A 62 7.98 -18.35 16.93
N ASP A 63 9.15 -17.90 16.48
CA ASP A 63 10.37 -17.74 17.29
C ASP A 63 10.55 -16.24 17.60
N PRO A 64 10.25 -15.79 18.84
CA PRO A 64 10.26 -14.37 19.19
C PRO A 64 11.68 -13.78 19.26
N ASP A 65 12.70 -14.59 19.49
CA ASP A 65 14.09 -14.12 19.59
C ASP A 65 14.65 -13.80 18.21
N ARG A 66 14.24 -14.58 17.21
CA ARG A 66 14.73 -14.47 15.83
C ARG A 66 13.76 -13.75 14.90
N VAL A 67 12.53 -13.52 15.36
CA VAL A 67 11.48 -12.80 14.62
C VAL A 67 11.14 -13.51 13.30
N VAL A 68 11.03 -14.85 13.37
CA VAL A 68 10.74 -15.72 12.21
C VAL A 68 9.71 -16.80 12.57
N PHE A 69 9.01 -17.33 11.56
CA PHE A 69 8.35 -18.62 11.69
C PHE A 69 9.36 -19.73 11.39
N LYS A 70 9.69 -20.52 12.41
CA LYS A 70 10.72 -21.55 12.33
C LYS A 70 10.11 -22.92 12.07
N PHE A 71 10.40 -23.46 10.89
CA PHE A 71 10.14 -24.86 10.55
C PHE A 71 11.42 -25.68 10.75
N LYS A 72 11.30 -27.00 10.61
CA LYS A 72 12.44 -27.90 10.81
C LYS A 72 13.61 -27.58 9.88
N ASP A 73 13.32 -27.36 8.61
CA ASP A 73 14.33 -27.30 7.54
C ASP A 73 14.48 -25.90 6.93
N PHE A 74 13.64 -24.94 7.32
CA PHE A 74 13.67 -23.57 6.80
C PHE A 74 13.00 -22.58 7.76
N GLU A 75 13.22 -21.29 7.50
CA GLU A 75 12.63 -20.17 8.22
C GLU A 75 11.84 -19.30 7.25
N LEU A 76 10.68 -18.83 7.67
CA LEU A 76 9.98 -17.74 7.01
C LEU A 76 10.18 -16.48 7.84
N THR A 77 10.83 -15.48 7.26
CA THR A 77 10.93 -14.14 7.82
C THR A 77 9.78 -13.31 7.26
N PRO A 78 8.67 -13.14 7.99
CA PRO A 78 7.61 -12.22 7.57
C PRO A 78 8.10 -10.77 7.68
N THR A 79 7.36 -9.82 7.11
CA THR A 79 7.66 -8.42 7.38
C THR A 79 7.34 -8.09 8.84
N LEU A 80 8.12 -7.20 9.45
CA LEU A 80 8.00 -6.87 10.88
C LEU A 80 6.63 -6.28 11.22
N GLU A 81 6.07 -5.55 10.25
CA GLU A 81 4.75 -4.94 10.28
C GLU A 81 3.63 -6.00 10.33
N GLU A 82 3.72 -7.07 9.56
CA GLU A 82 2.72 -8.13 9.54
C GLU A 82 2.61 -8.83 10.90
N ILE A 83 3.72 -9.07 11.60
CA ILE A 83 3.68 -9.77 12.89
C ILE A 83 3.12 -8.86 13.99
N SER A 84 3.68 -7.66 14.17
CA SER A 84 3.29 -6.81 15.28
C SER A 84 1.83 -6.36 15.15
N TYR A 85 1.37 -6.07 13.93
CA TYR A 85 0.02 -5.60 13.68
C TYR A 85 -1.01 -6.74 13.72
N PHE A 86 -0.73 -7.88 13.07
CA PHE A 86 -1.75 -8.93 12.94
C PHE A 86 -1.81 -9.86 14.12
N THR A 87 -0.69 -10.14 14.79
CA THR A 87 -0.59 -11.32 15.67
C THR A 87 -0.46 -10.99 17.15
N ASN A 88 -0.31 -9.71 17.55
CA ASN A 88 -0.05 -9.32 18.94
C ASN A 88 1.13 -10.07 19.59
N LEU A 89 2.03 -10.66 18.79
CA LEU A 89 3.18 -11.41 19.27
C LEU A 89 4.24 -10.45 19.82
N GLN A 90 4.97 -10.90 20.85
CA GLN A 90 6.05 -10.12 21.43
C GLN A 90 7.14 -9.86 20.39
N TYR A 91 7.51 -8.59 20.23
CA TYR A 91 8.53 -8.09 19.32
C TYR A 91 9.50 -7.21 20.10
N GLN A 92 10.80 -7.56 20.09
CA GLN A 92 11.86 -6.79 20.78
C GLN A 92 12.63 -5.81 19.85
N GLY A 93 12.22 -5.65 18.60
CA GLY A 93 12.97 -4.84 17.62
C GLY A 93 12.54 -3.37 17.54
N ARG A 94 13.28 -2.59 16.75
CA ARG A 94 12.96 -1.19 16.43
C ARG A 94 11.77 -1.14 15.48
N GLY A 95 10.90 -0.14 15.61
CA GLY A 95 9.74 0.04 14.74
C GLY A 95 10.08 0.11 13.24
N GLN A 96 9.05 0.11 12.41
CA GLN A 96 9.14 0.09 10.95
C GLN A 96 10.21 1.04 10.38
N ILE A 97 11.04 0.54 9.44
CA ILE A 97 11.91 1.39 8.62
C ILE A 97 11.06 2.02 7.52
N ILE A 98 10.34 3.09 7.88
CA ILE A 98 9.64 3.91 6.90
C ILE A 98 10.68 4.75 6.16
N PRO A 99 10.68 4.78 4.81
CA PRO A 99 11.51 5.69 4.04
C PRO A 99 11.39 7.11 4.57
N HIS A 100 12.52 7.83 4.64
CA HIS A 100 12.64 9.17 5.23
C HIS A 100 11.44 10.06 4.90
N SER A 101 10.94 10.77 5.92
CA SER A 101 9.73 11.59 5.84
C SER A 101 9.74 12.51 4.60
N GLN A 102 8.66 12.43 3.83
CA GLN A 102 8.37 13.36 2.75
C GLN A 102 7.35 14.37 3.27
N SER A 103 7.54 15.67 3.00
CA SER A 103 6.54 16.66 3.39
C SER A 103 5.23 16.44 2.62
N GLY A 104 4.08 16.65 3.27
CA GLY A 104 2.75 16.59 2.63
C GLY A 104 2.70 17.40 1.33
N LYS A 105 3.32 18.59 1.30
CA LYS A 105 3.46 19.39 0.07
C LYS A 105 4.14 18.64 -1.09
N LYS A 106 5.23 17.91 -0.83
CA LYS A 106 5.91 17.11 -1.87
C LYS A 106 5.03 15.94 -2.31
N PHE A 107 4.30 15.33 -1.39
CA PHE A 107 3.36 14.24 -1.67
C PHE A 107 2.22 14.72 -2.57
N LEU A 108 1.53 15.80 -2.19
CA LEU A 108 0.46 16.41 -2.98
C LEU A 108 0.94 16.76 -4.39
N ARG A 109 2.13 17.38 -4.51
CA ARG A 109 2.71 17.69 -5.82
C ARG A 109 2.96 16.44 -6.67
N TYR A 110 3.43 15.35 -6.05
CA TYR A 110 3.64 14.08 -6.75
C TYR A 110 2.34 13.52 -7.32
N LEU A 111 1.26 13.63 -6.54
CA LEU A 111 -0.09 13.27 -6.97
C LEU A 111 -0.72 14.30 -7.92
N GLY A 112 -0.14 15.50 -8.08
CA GLY A 112 -0.73 16.57 -8.90
C GLY A 112 -1.88 17.32 -8.21
N LEU A 113 -1.98 17.19 -6.89
CA LEU A 113 -2.93 17.88 -6.03
C LEU A 113 -2.43 19.27 -5.63
N LYS A 114 -3.38 20.17 -5.38
CA LYS A 114 -3.16 21.50 -4.83
C LYS A 114 -2.82 21.44 -3.36
N ASN A 115 -1.92 22.32 -2.94
CA ASN A 115 -1.59 22.47 -1.53
C ASN A 115 -2.59 23.43 -0.85
N THR A 116 -3.85 23.00 -0.69
CA THR A 116 -4.92 23.79 -0.05
C THR A 116 -5.09 23.42 1.42
N LYS A 117 -5.85 24.19 2.19
CA LYS A 117 -6.07 23.94 3.63
C LYS A 117 -6.88 22.67 3.90
N GLU A 118 -7.82 22.37 3.01
CA GLU A 118 -8.70 21.21 3.07
C GLU A 118 -7.89 19.93 2.84
N LEU A 119 -6.87 20.03 1.97
CA LEU A 119 -5.86 19.02 1.72
C LEU A 119 -4.67 19.13 2.68
N ARG A 120 -4.84 19.67 3.89
CA ARG A 120 -3.83 19.57 4.96
C ARG A 120 -4.04 18.37 5.88
N CYS A 121 -5.07 17.54 5.66
CA CYS A 121 -5.25 16.29 6.38
C CYS A 121 -4.03 15.35 6.28
N PHE A 122 -3.21 15.48 5.23
CA PHE A 122 -1.93 14.78 5.06
C PHE A 122 -0.79 15.31 5.96
N ASP A 123 -1.03 16.34 6.79
CA ASP A 123 -0.09 16.77 7.84
C ASP A 123 0.12 15.66 8.89
N ASN A 124 -0.80 14.70 8.97
CA ASN A 124 -0.67 13.49 9.78
C ASN A 124 0.17 12.38 9.11
N ASN A 125 0.81 12.66 7.96
CA ASN A 125 1.64 11.73 7.18
C ASN A 125 0.92 10.47 6.64
N TRP A 126 -0.41 10.51 6.54
CA TRP A 126 -1.20 9.41 5.98
C TRP A 126 -2.36 9.91 5.12
N ASP A 127 -2.92 8.96 4.38
CA ASP A 127 -4.01 9.12 3.43
C ASP A 127 -4.99 7.94 3.53
N SER A 128 -6.25 8.08 3.11
CA SER A 128 -7.20 6.94 3.13
C SER A 128 -7.33 6.28 1.76
N LEU A 129 -7.50 4.95 1.76
CA LEU A 129 -7.87 4.21 0.54
C LEU A 129 -9.12 4.81 -0.12
N ASP A 130 -10.10 5.23 0.68
CA ASP A 130 -11.36 5.81 0.21
C ASP A 130 -11.14 7.08 -0.59
N TYR A 131 -10.37 8.03 -0.05
CA TYR A 131 -10.08 9.26 -0.75
C TYR A 131 -9.32 9.01 -2.06
N LEU A 132 -8.28 8.16 -2.01
CA LEU A 132 -7.49 7.84 -3.21
C LEU A 132 -8.32 7.13 -4.28
N TYR A 133 -9.23 6.24 -3.88
CA TYR A 133 -10.13 5.57 -4.81
C TYR A 133 -11.19 6.51 -5.40
N GLU A 134 -11.84 7.36 -4.59
CA GLU A 134 -12.83 8.30 -5.13
C GLU A 134 -12.19 9.34 -6.06
N SER A 135 -10.98 9.80 -5.75
CA SER A 135 -10.28 10.83 -6.52
C SER A 135 -9.54 10.31 -7.76
N TYR A 136 -8.97 9.09 -7.73
CA TYR A 136 -8.21 8.51 -8.86
C TYR A 136 -8.71 7.15 -9.33
N GLY A 137 -9.32 6.36 -8.45
CA GLY A 137 -9.85 5.03 -8.75
C GLY A 137 -10.98 5.06 -9.76
N ARG A 138 -11.94 5.96 -9.55
CA ARG A 138 -13.09 6.09 -10.43
C ARG A 138 -12.77 6.76 -11.76
N ARG A 139 -13.48 6.36 -12.83
CA ARG A 139 -13.34 6.98 -14.18
C ARG A 139 -13.70 8.46 -14.20
N ASP A 140 -14.66 8.85 -13.38
CA ASP A 140 -15.23 10.19 -13.25
C ASP A 140 -14.63 11.00 -12.09
N GLY A 141 -13.66 10.44 -11.35
CA GLY A 141 -13.08 11.08 -10.16
C GLY A 141 -12.54 12.50 -10.42
N TYR A 142 -11.96 12.74 -11.60
CA TYR A 142 -11.49 14.08 -11.95
C TYR A 142 -12.59 15.14 -11.91
N GLU A 143 -13.82 14.83 -12.33
CA GLU A 143 -14.88 15.84 -12.42
C GLU A 143 -15.36 16.27 -11.03
N PHE A 144 -15.42 15.33 -10.08
CA PHE A 144 -15.80 15.61 -8.70
C PHE A 144 -14.70 16.33 -7.92
N PHE A 145 -13.44 15.96 -8.16
CA PHE A 145 -12.27 16.49 -7.44
C PHE A 145 -11.50 17.55 -8.23
N LYS A 146 -12.07 18.08 -9.33
CA LYS A 146 -11.39 19.00 -10.27
C LYS A 146 -10.72 20.19 -9.59
N LYS A 147 -11.36 20.75 -8.56
CA LYS A 147 -10.85 21.91 -7.82
C LYS A 147 -9.57 21.60 -7.05
N GLU A 148 -9.31 20.33 -6.73
CA GLU A 148 -8.15 19.85 -5.99
C GLU A 148 -6.93 19.60 -6.88
N PHE A 149 -7.07 19.46 -8.20
CA PHE A 149 -5.93 19.19 -9.10
C PHE A 149 -5.33 20.45 -9.73
N TYR A 150 -4.01 20.49 -9.88
CA TYR A 150 -3.32 21.54 -10.66
C TYR A 150 -3.42 21.33 -12.18
N GLY A 151 -3.69 20.10 -12.63
CA GLY A 151 -3.61 19.70 -14.05
C GLY A 151 -4.97 19.46 -14.72
N THR A 152 -4.90 19.21 -16.02
CA THR A 152 -6.06 18.78 -16.83
C THR A 152 -6.42 17.32 -16.57
N THR A 153 -7.56 16.85 -17.09
CA THR A 153 -7.95 15.44 -17.07
C THR A 153 -6.86 14.52 -17.63
N ALA A 154 -6.10 14.96 -18.64
CA ALA A 154 -4.98 14.20 -19.19
C ALA A 154 -3.85 14.01 -18.15
N HIS A 155 -3.48 15.08 -17.44
CA HIS A 155 -2.49 15.01 -16.36
C HIS A 155 -2.94 14.12 -15.20
N TRP A 156 -4.24 14.15 -14.87
CA TRP A 156 -4.84 13.27 -13.86
C TRP A 156 -4.83 11.81 -14.31
N ARG A 157 -5.25 11.51 -15.55
CA ARG A 157 -5.22 10.16 -16.11
C ARG A 157 -3.82 9.54 -16.07
N ALA A 158 -2.80 10.31 -16.44
CA ALA A 158 -1.41 9.86 -16.41
C ALA A 158 -0.92 9.50 -14.99
N ARG A 159 -1.53 10.05 -13.94
CA ARG A 159 -1.18 9.79 -12.55
C ARG A 159 -1.97 8.64 -11.93
N ARG A 160 -3.12 8.24 -12.49
CA ARG A 160 -3.93 7.12 -11.96
C ARG A 160 -3.09 5.84 -11.74
N PRO A 161 -2.24 5.38 -12.69
CA PRO A 161 -1.40 4.20 -12.47
C PRO A 161 -0.44 4.37 -11.29
N ILE A 162 0.12 5.56 -11.12
CA ILE A 162 1.06 5.88 -10.04
C ILE A 162 0.35 5.80 -8.70
N VAL A 163 -0.82 6.43 -8.57
CA VAL A 163 -1.59 6.44 -7.32
C VAL A 163 -2.05 5.02 -6.99
N CYS A 164 -2.50 4.24 -7.99
CA CYS A 164 -2.85 2.84 -7.79
C CYS A 164 -1.69 2.04 -7.19
N VAL A 165 -0.45 2.24 -7.67
CA VAL A 165 0.73 1.57 -7.10
C VAL A 165 1.02 2.03 -5.67
N VAL A 166 0.90 3.34 -5.38
CA VAL A 166 1.04 3.86 -4.01
C VAL A 166 0.03 3.21 -3.08
N THR A 167 -1.23 3.13 -3.53
CA THR A 167 -2.31 2.51 -2.78
C THR A 167 -2.10 1.01 -2.60
N LEU A 168 -1.66 0.28 -3.64
CA LEU A 168 -1.33 -1.14 -3.56
C LEU A 168 -0.23 -1.41 -2.54
N LEU A 169 0.86 -0.65 -2.63
CA LEU A 169 1.98 -0.79 -1.70
C LEU A 169 1.53 -0.45 -0.26
N GLY A 170 0.75 0.61 -0.06
CA GLY A 170 0.32 1.01 1.28
C GLY A 170 -0.84 0.25 1.89
N THR A 171 -1.51 -0.60 1.12
CA THR A 171 -2.59 -1.46 1.63
C THR A 171 -2.16 -2.90 1.75
N LEU A 172 -1.27 -3.39 0.88
CA LEU A 172 -0.95 -4.82 0.78
C LEU A 172 0.51 -5.15 1.10
N VAL A 173 1.43 -4.19 1.09
CA VAL A 173 2.88 -4.45 1.27
C VAL A 173 3.43 -3.76 2.51
N PHE A 174 2.98 -2.53 2.76
CA PHE A 174 3.32 -1.72 3.93
C PHE A 174 2.03 -1.20 4.59
N PRO A 175 1.12 -2.08 5.03
CA PRO A 175 -0.14 -1.68 5.64
C PRO A 175 0.11 -0.90 6.95
N LEU A 176 -0.69 0.14 7.19
CA LEU A 176 -0.82 0.77 8.51
C LEU A 176 -2.18 0.44 9.13
N GLU A 177 -2.29 0.71 10.43
CA GLU A 177 -3.55 0.58 11.16
C GLU A 177 -4.67 1.46 10.56
N TYR A 178 -5.91 0.99 10.66
CA TYR A 178 -7.12 1.73 10.28
C TYR A 178 -7.17 2.14 8.80
N GLU A 179 -6.66 1.29 7.90
CA GLU A 179 -6.69 1.52 6.44
C GLU A 179 -5.98 2.81 6.00
N LYS A 180 -5.02 3.26 6.81
CA LYS A 180 -4.19 4.42 6.53
C LYS A 180 -3.05 4.03 5.57
N ILE A 181 -2.75 4.90 4.64
CA ILE A 181 -1.66 4.76 3.68
C ILE A 181 -0.64 5.83 3.97
N SER A 182 0.60 5.46 4.33
CA SER A 182 1.65 6.45 4.59
C SER A 182 2.01 7.22 3.32
N ILE A 183 2.11 8.55 3.42
CA ILE A 183 2.56 9.39 2.31
C ILE A 183 4.01 9.08 1.89
N CYS A 184 4.81 8.48 2.78
CA CYS A 184 6.20 8.10 2.50
C CYS A 184 6.29 6.97 1.47
N ILE A 185 5.22 6.20 1.26
CA ILE A 185 5.17 5.12 0.26
C ILE A 185 5.34 5.67 -1.15
N CYS A 186 5.04 6.94 -1.40
CA CYS A 186 5.36 7.59 -2.67
C CYS A 186 6.86 7.58 -2.99
N VAL A 187 7.75 7.51 -2.01
CA VAL A 187 9.20 7.36 -2.27
C VAL A 187 9.48 5.98 -2.87
N VAL A 188 8.87 4.92 -2.31
CA VAL A 188 9.00 3.55 -2.81
C VAL A 188 8.37 3.43 -4.19
N ALA A 189 7.13 3.90 -4.35
CA ALA A 189 6.44 3.89 -5.63
C ALA A 189 7.24 4.63 -6.71
N ARG A 190 7.86 5.77 -6.39
CA ARG A 190 8.77 6.46 -7.32
C ARG A 190 9.98 5.62 -7.71
N ALA A 191 10.62 4.98 -6.73
CA ALA A 191 11.79 4.15 -7.00
C ALA A 191 11.45 2.96 -7.91
N VAL A 192 10.29 2.34 -7.68
CA VAL A 192 9.78 1.20 -8.46
C VAL A 192 9.31 1.62 -9.85
N LEU A 193 8.71 2.81 -9.97
CA LEU A 193 8.16 3.34 -11.22
C LEU A 193 9.13 4.27 -11.96
N LYS A 194 10.41 4.34 -11.56
CA LYS A 194 11.44 5.30 -12.01
C LYS A 194 11.55 5.52 -13.53
N GLU A 195 11.09 4.57 -14.34
CA GLU A 195 11.15 4.63 -15.81
C GLU A 195 9.78 4.84 -16.50
N LEU A 196 8.64 4.81 -15.79
CA LEU A 196 7.37 5.33 -16.33
C LEU A 196 7.42 6.86 -16.50
N THR A 197 8.38 7.51 -15.83
CA THR A 197 8.65 8.94 -15.90
C THR A 197 9.81 9.30 -16.83
N ALA A 198 10.63 8.33 -17.28
CA ALA A 198 11.90 8.60 -17.96
C ALA A 198 11.90 8.34 -19.48
N HIS A 199 11.01 7.51 -20.02
CA HIS A 199 10.91 7.31 -21.47
C HIS A 199 9.48 7.56 -21.97
N ASN A 200 9.32 8.66 -22.71
CA ASN A 200 8.15 9.07 -23.51
C ASN A 200 6.90 9.56 -22.76
N SER A 201 7.06 10.48 -21.81
CA SER A 201 5.92 11.20 -21.24
C SER A 201 6.28 12.69 -21.08
N PRO A 202 5.82 13.60 -21.94
CA PRO A 202 5.99 15.06 -21.78
C PRO A 202 5.23 15.65 -20.56
N TRP A 203 4.91 14.83 -19.54
CA TRP A 203 3.77 15.04 -18.65
C TRP A 203 4.12 15.24 -17.17
N LEU A 204 5.38 15.46 -16.82
CA LEU A 204 5.79 15.89 -15.48
C LEU A 204 6.84 17.02 -15.60
N PRO A 205 6.56 18.22 -15.06
CA PRO A 205 7.61 19.21 -14.84
C PRO A 205 8.59 18.77 -13.75
#